data_AF-A0A507EV79-F1
#
_entry.id   AF-A0A507EV79-F1
#
_cell.length_a   1.000
_cell.length_b   1.000
_cell.length_c   1.000
_cell.angle_alpha   90.00
_cell.angle_beta   90.00
_cell.angle_gamma   90.00
#
_symmetry.space_group_name_H-M   'P 1'
#
loop_
_entity.id
_entity.type
_entity.pdbx_description
1 polymer ?
#
loop_
_entity_poly.entity_id
_entity_poly.type
_entity_poly.pdbx_seq_one_letter_code
_entity_poly.pdbx_strand_id
1 'polypeptide(L)'
;MSLTSALESLQSMYTQELGPRLKAIEDAFDAPPVPASKPFVIRADGVAFSTFTRGLVKPFDYRLKDAMVATTVDLMARFQPLCAYHHSDEISLIYPAAMPDASDNYDESGVLVPPMDVDSTDSAALNTSNKTKKQKHVEKTHMYSGRVQKLASVVASYASARLNYHLSLYDWSDRPNHVAARMKGHEAYFDGRVVPLPNMASAMDCIFWRSNFDGFRNSVSGVAQFHFSHSELQGKNLRQLLEMLSTKNVDVMETYGPKYLFGTWIKKELYTVSKDELEPEIAKRLADGAVVVRKRFRTGSFNWADFSASDRVRFIAAKTWPTYAAAPPKDDLKESK
;
A
#
# COMPACT_ATOMS: atom_id res chain seq x y z
N MET A 1 17.32 -41.11 -20.21
CA MET A 1 16.19 -41.29 -19.26
C MET A 1 15.00 -41.79 -20.06
N SER A 2 14.46 -42.97 -19.74
CA SER A 2 13.31 -43.52 -20.45
C SER A 2 12.01 -43.12 -19.76
N LEU A 3 10.92 -42.98 -20.54
CA LEU A 3 9.58 -42.74 -20.02
C LEU A 3 9.18 -43.77 -18.96
N THR A 4 9.64 -45.01 -19.12
CA THR A 4 9.44 -46.12 -18.19
C THR A 4 10.01 -45.82 -16.80
N SER A 5 11.26 -45.36 -16.72
CA SER A 5 11.89 -45.02 -15.44
C SER A 5 11.22 -43.84 -14.71
N ALA A 6 10.64 -42.89 -15.46
CA ALA A 6 9.88 -41.78 -14.89
C ALA A 6 8.51 -42.24 -14.34
N LEU A 7 7.82 -43.15 -15.05
CA LEU A 7 6.53 -43.71 -14.63
C LEU A 7 6.68 -44.62 -13.41
N GLU A 8 7.73 -45.44 -13.36
CA GLU A 8 8.04 -46.28 -12.19
C GLU A 8 8.33 -45.44 -10.95
N SER A 9 9.07 -44.34 -11.10
CA SER A 9 9.32 -43.39 -10.02
C SER A 9 8.03 -42.75 -9.51
N LEU A 10 7.15 -42.30 -10.42
CA LEU A 10 5.85 -41.71 -10.07
C LEU A 10 4.95 -42.71 -9.31
N GLN A 11 4.89 -43.96 -9.79
CA GLN A 11 4.16 -45.04 -9.10
C GLN A 11 4.73 -45.31 -7.71
N SER A 12 6.06 -45.36 -7.57
CA SER A 12 6.74 -45.51 -6.27
C SER A 12 6.39 -44.38 -5.31
N MET A 13 6.39 -43.12 -5.79
CA MET A 13 6.03 -41.95 -4.97
C MET A 13 4.59 -41.99 -4.45
N TYR A 14 3.63 -42.47 -5.26
CA TYR A 14 2.25 -42.67 -4.81
C TYR A 14 2.15 -43.79 -3.77
N THR A 15 2.86 -44.89 -4.00
CA THR A 15 2.81 -46.07 -3.12
C THR A 15 3.43 -45.80 -1.75
N GLN A 16 4.44 -44.93 -1.69
CA GLN A 16 5.16 -44.58 -0.46
C GLN A 16 4.59 -43.34 0.27
N GLU A 17 3.45 -42.80 -0.17
CA GLU A 17 2.86 -41.56 0.36
C GLU A 17 3.87 -40.40 0.51
N LEU A 18 4.86 -40.33 -0.38
CA LEU A 18 5.93 -39.34 -0.29
C LEU A 18 5.37 -37.91 -0.41
N GLY A 19 4.39 -37.70 -1.29
CA GLY A 19 3.72 -36.43 -1.49
C GLY A 19 3.07 -35.89 -0.21
N PRO A 20 2.11 -36.62 0.41
CA PRO A 20 1.54 -36.25 1.70
C PRO A 20 2.58 -35.94 2.79
N ARG A 21 3.64 -36.77 2.89
CA ARG A 21 4.71 -36.55 3.87
C ARG A 21 5.46 -35.24 3.65
N LEU A 22 5.85 -34.94 2.41
CA LEU A 22 6.56 -33.69 2.09
C LEU A 22 5.67 -32.46 2.28
N LYS A 23 4.39 -32.58 1.91
CA LYS A 23 3.40 -31.52 2.14
C LYS A 23 3.21 -31.24 3.63
N ALA A 24 3.13 -32.27 4.47
CA ALA A 24 3.05 -32.10 5.92
C ALA A 24 4.28 -31.40 6.51
N ILE A 25 5.47 -31.63 5.94
CA ILE A 25 6.70 -30.93 6.33
C ILE A 25 6.60 -29.44 5.95
N GLU A 26 6.17 -29.12 4.73
CA GLU A 26 5.98 -27.73 4.29
C GLU A 26 4.93 -27.01 5.16
N ASP A 27 3.77 -27.64 5.37
CA ASP A 27 2.66 -27.11 6.17
C ASP A 27 3.06 -26.89 7.65
N ALA A 28 4.00 -27.68 8.19
CA ALA A 28 4.45 -27.55 9.59
C ALA A 28 5.25 -26.27 9.89
N PHE A 29 5.87 -25.65 8.87
CA PHE A 29 6.59 -24.39 9.02
C PHE A 29 5.81 -23.19 8.49
N ASP A 30 4.64 -23.42 7.90
CA ASP A 30 3.77 -22.35 7.44
C ASP A 30 3.07 -21.68 8.63
N ALA A 31 3.23 -20.37 8.75
CA ALA A 31 2.45 -19.60 9.72
C ALA A 31 0.95 -19.74 9.40
N PRO A 32 0.07 -19.79 10.42
CA PRO A 32 -1.36 -19.81 10.20
C PRO A 32 -1.79 -18.71 9.22
N PRO A 33 -2.68 -19.00 8.26
CA PRO A 33 -3.18 -17.98 7.35
C PRO A 33 -3.83 -16.81 8.10
N VAL A 34 -3.79 -15.62 7.50
CA VAL A 34 -4.54 -14.47 8.00
C VAL A 34 -6.03 -14.84 8.11
N PRO A 35 -6.66 -14.69 9.28
CA PRO A 35 -8.08 -14.98 9.45
C PRO A 35 -8.94 -14.11 8.53
N ALA A 36 -9.99 -14.70 7.93
CA ALA A 36 -10.89 -13.98 7.02
C ALA A 36 -11.61 -12.78 7.69
N SER A 37 -11.80 -12.84 9.02
CA SER A 37 -12.41 -11.75 9.79
C SER A 37 -11.48 -10.59 10.13
N LYS A 38 -10.18 -10.74 9.90
CA LYS A 38 -9.20 -9.73 10.26
C LYS A 38 -8.74 -8.94 9.05
N PRO A 39 -8.66 -7.60 9.14
CA PRO A 39 -7.87 -6.83 8.19
C PRO A 39 -6.38 -7.13 8.37
N PHE A 40 -5.59 -6.76 7.37
CA PHE A 40 -4.15 -6.94 7.44
C PHE A 40 -3.42 -5.91 6.59
N VAL A 41 -2.16 -5.66 6.93
CA VAL A 41 -1.24 -4.85 6.14
C VAL A 41 -0.13 -5.75 5.61
N ILE A 42 0.20 -5.61 4.32
CA ILE A 42 1.45 -6.14 3.77
C ILE A 42 2.44 -4.99 3.67
N ARG A 43 3.61 -5.14 4.28
CA ARG A 43 4.69 -4.18 4.21
C ARG A 43 5.87 -4.77 3.44
N ALA A 44 6.37 -4.01 2.47
CA ALA A 44 7.58 -4.32 1.74
C ALA A 44 8.63 -3.25 2.05
N ASP A 45 9.79 -3.65 2.58
CA ASP A 45 10.87 -2.75 2.98
C ASP A 45 12.12 -3.01 2.13
N GLY A 46 12.76 -1.93 1.70
CA GLY A 46 13.93 -1.99 0.82
C GLY A 46 15.14 -2.60 1.52
N VAL A 47 15.70 -3.68 0.99
CA VAL A 47 16.86 -4.32 1.61
C VAL A 47 18.13 -3.55 1.32
N ALA A 48 18.82 -3.11 2.38
CA ALA A 48 20.08 -2.37 2.30
C ALA A 48 20.01 -1.08 1.45
N PHE A 49 18.86 -0.39 1.46
CA PHE A 49 18.65 0.79 0.62
C PHE A 49 19.54 1.98 0.97
N SER A 50 20.04 2.09 2.20
CA SER A 50 21.07 3.07 2.57
C SER A 50 22.36 2.91 1.74
N THR A 51 22.70 1.68 1.36
CA THR A 51 23.83 1.37 0.46
C THR A 51 23.43 1.55 -1.00
N PHE A 52 22.26 1.04 -1.38
CA PHE A 52 21.73 1.17 -2.75
C PHE A 52 21.58 2.63 -3.21
N THR A 53 21.20 3.54 -2.31
CA THR A 53 20.94 4.96 -2.61
C THR A 53 22.18 5.86 -2.45
N ARG A 54 23.36 5.29 -2.20
CA ARG A 54 24.59 6.06 -1.99
C ARG A 54 25.05 6.80 -3.26
N GLY A 55 25.22 8.11 -3.21
CA GLY A 55 25.61 8.93 -4.37
C GLY A 55 24.44 9.43 -5.22
N LEU A 56 23.20 9.15 -4.81
CA LEU A 56 22.02 9.85 -5.33
C LEU A 56 21.94 11.28 -4.79
N VAL A 57 21.08 12.09 -5.41
CA VAL A 57 20.84 13.47 -4.95
C VAL A 57 20.28 13.45 -3.52
N LYS A 58 20.79 14.35 -2.69
CA LYS A 58 20.40 14.54 -1.29
C LYS A 58 19.68 15.89 -1.12
N PRO A 59 18.77 16.01 -0.13
CA PRO A 59 18.33 14.95 0.78
C PRO A 59 17.38 13.94 0.12
N PHE A 60 16.75 14.30 -1.00
CA PHE A 60 15.82 13.43 -1.74
C PHE A 60 16.12 13.43 -3.23
N ASP A 61 16.18 12.24 -3.84
CA ASP A 61 16.24 12.10 -5.29
C ASP A 61 14.82 11.86 -5.83
N TYR A 62 14.33 12.81 -6.64
CA TYR A 62 12.95 12.76 -7.14
C TYR A 62 12.68 11.54 -8.02
N ARG A 63 13.70 11.00 -8.71
CA ARG A 63 13.57 9.85 -9.60
C ARG A 63 13.28 8.59 -8.81
N LEU A 64 14.01 8.38 -7.71
CA LEU A 64 13.74 7.27 -6.79
C LEU A 64 12.35 7.41 -6.16
N LYS A 65 11.99 8.61 -5.70
CA LYS A 65 10.68 8.86 -5.10
C LYS A 65 9.55 8.57 -6.09
N ASP A 66 9.65 9.07 -7.32
CA ASP A 66 8.65 8.83 -8.36
C ASP A 66 8.59 7.36 -8.79
N ALA A 67 9.74 6.68 -8.89
CA ALA A 67 9.79 5.25 -9.19
C ALA A 67 9.13 4.41 -8.09
N MET A 68 9.28 4.77 -6.81
CA MET A 68 8.58 4.13 -5.70
C MET A 68 7.07 4.36 -5.74
N VAL A 69 6.62 5.58 -6.09
CA VAL A 69 5.20 5.88 -6.27
C VAL A 69 4.63 5.07 -7.43
N ALA A 70 5.31 5.01 -8.57
CA ALA A 70 4.89 4.21 -9.72
C ALA A 70 4.85 2.71 -9.41
N THR A 71 5.85 2.21 -8.67
CA THR A 71 5.85 0.83 -8.13
C THR A 71 4.64 0.56 -7.27
N THR A 72 4.28 1.51 -6.40
CA THR A 72 3.13 1.40 -5.51
C THR A 72 1.80 1.41 -6.28
N VAL A 73 1.71 2.20 -7.36
CA VAL A 73 0.57 2.18 -8.29
C VAL A 73 0.45 0.82 -8.98
N ASP A 74 1.55 0.22 -9.43
CA ASP A 74 1.54 -1.12 -10.02
C ASP A 74 1.11 -2.20 -9.02
N LEU A 75 1.51 -2.07 -7.76
CA LEU A 75 1.05 -2.95 -6.66
C LEU A 75 -0.45 -2.80 -6.42
N MET A 76 -0.96 -1.57 -6.41
CA MET A 76 -2.40 -1.27 -6.32
C MET A 76 -3.19 -1.89 -7.48
N ALA A 77 -2.65 -1.81 -8.70
CA ALA A 77 -3.24 -2.41 -9.89
C ALA A 77 -3.23 -3.94 -9.83
N ARG A 78 -2.12 -4.54 -9.38
CA ARG A 78 -1.95 -6.00 -9.37
C ARG A 78 -2.71 -6.69 -8.25
N PHE A 79 -2.59 -6.17 -7.03
CA PHE A 79 -3.06 -6.86 -5.81
C PHE A 79 -4.35 -6.28 -5.23
N GLN A 80 -4.80 -5.14 -5.73
CA GLN A 80 -6.09 -4.55 -5.39
C GLN A 80 -6.36 -4.33 -3.87
N PRO A 81 -5.40 -3.85 -3.06
CA PRO A 81 -5.70 -3.39 -1.70
C PRO A 81 -6.67 -2.20 -1.72
N LEU A 82 -7.22 -1.83 -0.55
CA LEU A 82 -8.09 -0.65 -0.41
C LEU A 82 -7.32 0.64 -0.68
N CYS A 83 -6.10 0.71 -0.15
CA CYS A 83 -5.16 1.77 -0.42
C CYS A 83 -3.73 1.28 -0.15
N ALA A 84 -2.77 2.05 -0.64
CA ALA A 84 -1.36 1.85 -0.39
C ALA A 84 -0.72 3.14 0.09
N TYR A 85 0.39 3.00 0.80
CA TYR A 85 1.18 4.08 1.36
C TYR A 85 2.65 3.82 1.08
N HIS A 86 3.39 4.87 0.72
CA HIS A 86 4.84 4.82 0.51
C HIS A 86 5.56 5.96 1.23
N HIS A 87 6.63 5.62 1.95
CA HIS A 87 7.61 6.59 2.45
C HIS A 87 9.01 5.98 2.45
N SER A 88 10.04 6.80 2.17
CA SER A 88 11.43 6.34 1.99
C SER A 88 11.53 5.16 0.99
N ASP A 89 11.84 3.97 1.49
CA ASP A 89 12.02 2.69 0.84
C ASP A 89 10.97 1.65 1.28
N GLU A 90 9.97 2.08 2.04
CA GLU A 90 8.90 1.25 2.59
C GLU A 90 7.59 1.45 1.82
N ILE A 91 6.93 0.34 1.44
CA ILE A 91 5.59 0.32 0.84
C ILE A 91 4.66 -0.49 1.74
N SER A 92 3.52 0.08 2.12
CA SER A 92 2.46 -0.58 2.88
C SER A 92 1.18 -0.71 2.05
N LEU A 93 0.63 -1.92 1.96
CA LEU A 93 -0.63 -2.25 1.28
C LEU A 93 -1.68 -2.65 2.32
N ILE A 94 -2.83 -1.98 2.33
CA ILE A 94 -3.86 -2.15 3.38
C ILE A 94 -5.06 -2.92 2.83
N TYR A 95 -5.41 -4.02 3.49
CA TYR A 95 -6.51 -4.90 3.11
C TYR A 95 -7.58 -4.95 4.22
N PRO A 96 -8.86 -4.96 3.85
CA PRO A 96 -9.95 -5.16 4.80
C PRO A 96 -10.05 -6.63 5.19
N ALA A 97 -10.88 -6.92 6.19
CA ALA A 97 -11.40 -8.27 6.41
C ALA A 97 -12.15 -8.77 5.17
N ALA A 98 -11.98 -10.06 4.82
CA ALA A 98 -12.77 -10.71 3.77
C ALA A 98 -14.21 -10.99 4.24
N MET A 99 -14.37 -11.19 5.56
CA MET A 99 -15.62 -11.41 6.28
C MET A 99 -15.64 -10.46 7.50
N PRO A 100 -15.95 -9.18 7.33
CA PRO A 100 -15.89 -8.20 8.43
C PRO A 100 -16.78 -8.61 9.60
N ASP A 101 -16.30 -8.37 10.82
CA ASP A 101 -17.10 -8.52 12.04
C ASP A 101 -18.16 -7.41 12.12
N ALA A 102 -19.21 -7.60 12.93
CA ALA A 102 -20.29 -6.61 13.08
C ALA A 102 -19.80 -5.24 13.60
N SER A 103 -18.68 -5.21 14.33
CA SER A 103 -18.01 -3.98 14.77
C SER A 103 -17.26 -3.24 13.65
N ASP A 104 -16.99 -3.94 12.54
CA ASP A 104 -16.36 -3.43 11.33
C ASP A 104 -17.40 -3.15 10.23
N ASN A 105 -18.66 -2.85 10.58
CA ASN A 105 -19.68 -2.58 9.57
C ASN A 105 -19.23 -1.41 8.68
N TYR A 106 -19.29 -1.59 7.36
CA TYR A 106 -19.04 -0.52 6.39
C TYR A 106 -20.34 -0.19 5.67
N ASP A 107 -20.66 1.09 5.50
CA ASP A 107 -21.81 1.49 4.70
C ASP A 107 -21.57 1.17 3.21
N GLU A 108 -22.56 1.43 2.36
CA GLU A 108 -22.48 1.17 0.91
C GLU A 108 -21.32 1.93 0.22
N SER A 109 -20.82 3.00 0.85
CA SER A 109 -19.66 3.78 0.41
C SER A 109 -18.31 3.24 0.92
N GLY A 110 -18.34 2.20 1.77
CA GLY A 110 -17.17 1.59 2.38
C GLY A 110 -16.66 2.36 3.61
N VAL A 111 -17.47 3.25 4.18
CA VAL A 111 -17.12 3.99 5.40
C VAL A 111 -17.44 3.12 6.60
N LEU A 112 -16.50 2.98 7.53
CA LEU A 112 -16.76 2.31 8.81
C LEU A 112 -17.93 3.01 9.49
N VAL A 113 -19.03 2.29 9.65
CA VAL A 113 -20.18 2.67 10.47
C VAL A 113 -19.75 2.43 11.90
N PRO A 114 -19.60 3.47 12.73
CA PRO A 114 -19.36 3.28 14.16
C PRO A 114 -20.46 2.38 14.74
N PRO A 115 -20.15 1.52 15.72
CA PRO A 115 -21.21 0.83 16.46
C PRO A 115 -22.19 1.90 16.97
N MET A 116 -23.47 1.81 16.60
CA MET A 116 -24.50 2.66 17.21
C MET A 116 -24.43 2.42 18.72
N ASP A 117 -24.27 3.48 19.51
CA ASP A 117 -24.52 3.42 20.95
C ASP A 117 -25.98 2.99 21.14
N VAL A 118 -26.18 1.73 21.52
CA VAL A 118 -27.49 1.18 21.78
C VAL A 118 -27.91 1.62 23.19
N ASP A 119 -28.25 2.89 23.33
CA ASP A 119 -28.98 3.36 24.50
C ASP A 119 -30.49 3.40 24.20
N SER A 120 -31.17 2.42 24.79
CA SER A 120 -32.60 2.35 25.14
C SER A 120 -33.67 2.45 24.03
N THR A 121 -34.47 1.37 24.00
CA THR A 121 -35.91 1.32 23.70
C THR A 121 -36.38 1.80 22.31
N ASP A 122 -36.57 0.85 21.40
CA ASP A 122 -37.95 0.47 21.05
C ASP A 122 -37.99 -0.83 20.24
N SER A 123 -38.66 -1.82 20.82
CA SER A 123 -39.06 -3.06 20.16
C SER A 123 -40.23 -2.77 19.23
N ALA A 124 -39.96 -2.67 17.93
CA ALA A 124 -40.99 -2.77 16.90
C ALA A 124 -40.68 -3.95 15.98
N ALA A 125 -41.35 -5.07 16.27
CA ALA A 125 -41.35 -6.26 15.43
C ALA A 125 -41.89 -5.93 14.04
N LEU A 126 -41.09 -6.15 13.00
CA LEU A 126 -41.59 -6.27 11.63
C LEU A 126 -41.36 -7.69 11.12
N ASN A 127 -42.41 -8.50 11.27
CA ASN A 127 -42.58 -9.76 10.57
C ASN A 127 -42.56 -9.49 9.06
N THR A 128 -41.55 -10.02 8.36
CA THR A 128 -41.69 -10.37 6.95
C THR A 128 -41.10 -11.75 6.71
N SER A 129 -42.01 -12.73 6.61
CA SER A 129 -41.75 -14.06 6.11
C SER A 129 -41.38 -13.98 4.63
N ASN A 130 -40.10 -14.14 4.30
CA ASN A 130 -39.68 -14.38 2.93
C ASN A 130 -38.74 -15.59 2.83
N LYS A 131 -39.17 -16.52 1.98
CA LYS A 131 -38.62 -17.85 1.73
C LYS A 131 -37.10 -17.83 1.55
N THR A 132 -36.40 -18.52 2.44
CA THR A 132 -34.97 -18.78 2.38
C THR A 132 -34.64 -19.68 1.20
N LYS A 133 -34.19 -19.08 0.09
CA LYS A 133 -33.28 -19.78 -0.83
C LYS A 133 -31.99 -20.04 -0.05
N LYS A 134 -31.64 -21.31 0.19
CA LYS A 134 -30.31 -21.72 0.69
C LYS A 134 -29.25 -21.16 -0.26
N GLN A 135 -28.76 -19.96 -0.01
CA GLN A 135 -27.52 -19.48 -0.59
C GLN A 135 -26.41 -20.36 -0.02
N LYS A 136 -25.66 -21.04 -0.90
CA LYS A 136 -24.37 -21.64 -0.51
C LYS A 136 -23.56 -20.53 0.15
N HIS A 137 -23.30 -20.66 1.45
CA HIS A 137 -22.43 -19.75 2.19
C HIS A 137 -21.01 -19.97 1.66
N VAL A 138 -20.64 -19.25 0.60
CA VAL A 138 -19.26 -19.25 0.11
C VAL A 138 -18.47 -18.45 1.13
N GLU A 139 -17.72 -19.16 1.95
CA GLU A 139 -16.81 -18.55 2.93
C GLU A 139 -15.80 -17.68 2.17
N LYS A 140 -15.94 -16.35 2.28
CA LYS A 140 -15.02 -15.43 1.59
C LYS A 140 -13.65 -15.57 2.23
N THR A 141 -12.64 -15.79 1.40
CA THR A 141 -11.24 -15.89 1.84
C THR A 141 -10.45 -14.72 1.30
N HIS A 142 -9.37 -14.37 1.99
CA HIS A 142 -8.39 -13.40 1.51
C HIS A 142 -7.70 -13.87 0.24
N MET A 143 -7.06 -12.95 -0.48
CA MET A 143 -6.18 -13.30 -1.59
C MET A 143 -5.15 -14.35 -1.15
N TYR A 144 -4.84 -15.30 -2.04
CA TYR A 144 -3.99 -16.46 -1.74
C TYR A 144 -4.41 -17.28 -0.50
N SER A 145 -5.70 -17.22 -0.14
CA SER A 145 -6.28 -17.87 1.05
C SER A 145 -5.65 -17.38 2.36
N GLY A 146 -5.11 -16.16 2.39
CA GLY A 146 -4.48 -15.59 3.58
C GLY A 146 -3.10 -16.16 3.91
N ARG A 147 -2.49 -17.01 3.07
CA ARG A 147 -1.18 -17.62 3.36
C ARG A 147 -0.07 -16.57 3.46
N VAL A 148 0.49 -16.43 4.65
CA VAL A 148 1.46 -15.37 4.99
C VAL A 148 2.69 -15.42 4.09
N GLN A 149 3.31 -16.59 3.91
CA GLN A 149 4.51 -16.73 3.06
C GLN A 149 4.23 -16.32 1.62
N LYS A 150 3.09 -16.75 1.06
CA LYS A 150 2.69 -16.44 -0.32
C LYS A 150 2.44 -14.93 -0.50
N LEU A 151 1.73 -14.32 0.45
CA LEU A 151 1.44 -12.88 0.46
C LEU A 151 2.74 -12.06 0.51
N ALA A 152 3.61 -12.33 1.49
CA ALA A 152 4.88 -11.62 1.68
C ALA A 152 5.80 -11.76 0.45
N SER A 153 6.09 -12.98 0.03
CA SER A 153 7.06 -13.26 -1.04
C SER A 153 6.62 -12.71 -2.39
N VAL A 154 5.35 -12.88 -2.77
CA VAL A 154 4.84 -12.45 -4.08
C VAL A 154 4.77 -10.93 -4.16
N VAL A 155 4.37 -10.24 -3.09
CA VAL A 155 4.33 -8.78 -3.07
C VAL A 155 5.74 -8.21 -3.13
N ALA A 156 6.68 -8.70 -2.33
CA ALA A 156 8.07 -8.24 -2.34
C ALA A 156 8.77 -8.51 -3.68
N SER A 157 8.55 -9.69 -4.28
CA SER A 157 9.07 -10.05 -5.60
C SER A 157 8.56 -9.11 -6.68
N TYR A 158 7.24 -8.86 -6.71
CA TYR A 158 6.65 -7.96 -7.70
C TYR A 158 7.10 -6.51 -7.49
N ALA A 159 7.17 -6.02 -6.24
CA ALA A 159 7.69 -4.70 -5.92
C ALA A 159 9.13 -4.51 -6.43
N SER A 160 9.99 -5.51 -6.22
CA SER A 160 11.38 -5.52 -6.71
C SER A 160 11.44 -5.41 -8.23
N ALA A 161 10.67 -6.25 -8.94
CA ALA A 161 10.63 -6.22 -10.40
C ALA A 161 10.15 -4.86 -10.94
N ARG A 162 9.12 -4.27 -10.33
CA ARG A 162 8.54 -3.01 -10.79
C ARG A 162 9.41 -1.80 -10.43
N LEU A 163 10.04 -1.77 -9.27
CA LEU A 163 10.97 -0.69 -8.92
C LEU A 163 12.14 -0.64 -9.91
N ASN A 164 12.78 -1.77 -10.18
CA ASN A 164 13.90 -1.79 -11.11
C ASN A 164 13.49 -1.38 -12.53
N TYR A 165 12.30 -1.83 -12.98
CA TYR A 165 11.73 -1.35 -14.23
C TYR A 165 11.60 0.18 -14.24
N HIS A 166 10.98 0.78 -13.23
CA HIS A 166 10.77 2.23 -13.19
C HIS A 166 12.08 3.02 -13.06
N LEU A 167 13.05 2.54 -12.27
CA LEU A 167 14.37 3.15 -12.18
C LEU A 167 15.12 3.15 -13.52
N SER A 168 14.94 2.10 -14.32
CA SER A 168 15.58 1.97 -15.64
C SER A 168 15.09 3.00 -16.66
N LEU A 169 13.88 3.56 -16.47
CA LEU A 169 13.27 4.55 -17.36
C LEU A 169 13.86 5.96 -17.19
N TYR A 170 14.55 6.22 -16.08
CA TYR A 170 15.13 7.54 -15.82
C TYR A 170 16.51 7.71 -16.45
N ASP A 171 16.82 8.96 -16.81
CA ASP A 171 18.19 9.34 -17.11
C ASP A 171 18.99 9.50 -15.81
N TRP A 172 20.18 8.91 -15.81
CA TRP A 172 21.14 8.90 -14.72
C TRP A 172 22.51 9.41 -15.16
N SER A 173 22.61 10.00 -16.37
CA SER A 173 23.86 10.50 -16.94
C SER A 173 24.48 11.65 -16.13
N ASP A 174 23.69 12.33 -15.29
CA ASP A 174 24.12 13.36 -14.34
C ASP A 174 24.81 12.78 -13.08
N ARG A 175 24.83 11.45 -12.89
CA ARG A 175 25.49 10.78 -11.76
C ARG A 175 26.79 10.08 -12.23
N PRO A 176 27.74 9.79 -11.32
CA PRO A 176 28.92 9.00 -11.66
C PRO A 176 28.54 7.65 -12.29
N ASN A 177 29.33 7.18 -13.28
CA ASN A 177 29.03 5.97 -14.06
C ASN A 177 28.66 4.74 -13.20
N HIS A 178 29.34 4.52 -12.07
CA HIS A 178 29.05 3.40 -11.18
C HIS A 178 27.69 3.53 -10.46
N VAL A 179 27.24 4.76 -10.16
CA VAL A 179 25.91 5.02 -9.59
C VAL A 179 24.83 4.82 -10.65
N ALA A 180 25.06 5.35 -11.85
CA ALA A 180 24.14 5.19 -12.98
C ALA A 180 23.97 3.71 -13.36
N ALA A 181 25.07 2.96 -13.42
CA ALA A 181 25.06 1.52 -13.65
C ALA A 181 24.24 0.79 -12.57
N ARG A 182 24.42 1.13 -11.28
CA ARG A 182 23.65 0.52 -10.19
C ARG A 182 22.15 0.80 -10.29
N MET A 183 21.75 2.04 -10.60
CA MET A 183 20.33 2.39 -10.74
C MET A 183 19.66 1.68 -11.93
N LYS A 184 20.42 1.35 -12.97
CA LYS A 184 19.96 0.58 -14.13
C LYS A 184 20.26 -0.92 -14.04
N GLY A 185 20.92 -1.36 -12.97
CA GLY A 185 21.47 -2.72 -12.82
C GLY A 185 20.46 -3.78 -12.38
N HIS A 186 19.22 -3.38 -12.08
CA HIS A 186 18.16 -4.26 -11.57
C HIS A 186 18.49 -4.91 -10.21
N GLU A 187 19.20 -4.18 -9.35
CA GLU A 187 19.74 -4.68 -8.07
C GLU A 187 18.87 -4.35 -6.85
N ALA A 188 17.79 -3.58 -7.00
CA ALA A 188 16.91 -3.22 -5.88
C ALA A 188 15.97 -4.36 -5.52
N TYR A 189 15.84 -4.71 -4.25
CA TYR A 189 14.89 -5.74 -3.81
C TYR A 189 14.32 -5.44 -2.43
N PHE A 190 13.19 -6.09 -2.14
CA PHE A 190 12.40 -5.87 -0.93
C PHE A 190 12.31 -7.14 -0.08
N ASP A 191 12.22 -6.98 1.24
CA ASP A 191 11.60 -7.98 2.10
C ASP A 191 10.07 -7.83 2.06
N GLY A 192 9.34 -8.78 2.66
CA GLY A 192 7.89 -8.73 2.74
C GLY A 192 7.40 -9.23 4.09
N ARG A 193 6.46 -8.49 4.70
CA ARG A 193 5.87 -8.83 6.01
C ARG A 193 4.37 -8.70 5.94
N VAL A 194 3.65 -9.68 6.48
CA VAL A 194 2.20 -9.62 6.62
C VAL A 194 1.87 -9.41 8.08
N VAL A 195 1.07 -8.40 8.36
CA VAL A 195 0.67 -8.00 9.72
C VAL A 195 -0.85 -8.08 9.80
N PRO A 196 -1.42 -9.20 10.30
CA PRO A 196 -2.82 -9.28 10.68
C PRO A 196 -3.12 -8.29 11.80
N LEU A 197 -4.25 -7.61 11.72
CA LEU A 197 -4.64 -6.55 12.64
C LEU A 197 -6.03 -6.85 13.22
N PRO A 198 -6.35 -6.35 14.42
CA PRO A 198 -7.65 -6.61 15.04
C PRO A 198 -8.80 -5.90 14.33
N ASN A 199 -8.58 -4.70 13.79
CA ASN A 199 -9.58 -3.88 13.11
C ASN A 199 -8.90 -2.81 12.25
N MET A 200 -9.68 -2.05 11.49
CA MET A 200 -9.15 -0.97 10.65
C MET A 200 -8.57 0.21 11.43
N ALA A 201 -9.00 0.46 12.69
CA ALA A 201 -8.38 1.49 13.51
C ALA A 201 -6.90 1.18 13.79
N SER A 202 -6.59 -0.06 14.17
CA SER A 202 -5.20 -0.51 14.33
C SER A 202 -4.41 -0.51 13.02
N ALA A 203 -5.06 -0.77 11.88
CA ALA A 203 -4.44 -0.60 10.58
C ALA A 203 -4.05 0.86 10.33
N MET A 204 -4.92 1.81 10.67
CA MET A 204 -4.63 3.22 10.56
C MET A 204 -3.52 3.66 11.51
N ASP A 205 -3.55 3.21 12.76
CA ASP A 205 -2.50 3.55 13.74
C ASP A 205 -1.13 3.06 13.28
N CYS A 206 -1.06 1.86 12.68
CA CYS A 206 0.16 1.35 12.09
C CYS A 206 0.72 2.32 11.05
N ILE A 207 -0.10 2.80 10.11
CA ILE A 207 0.37 3.71 9.07
C ILE A 207 0.59 5.14 9.60
N PHE A 208 -0.22 5.61 10.55
CA PHE A 208 -0.03 6.91 11.18
C PHE A 208 1.33 6.98 11.89
N TRP A 209 1.71 5.92 12.60
CA TRP A 209 3.05 5.79 13.19
C TRP A 209 4.15 5.80 12.12
N ARG A 210 3.97 5.11 10.99
CA ARG A 210 4.93 5.13 9.87
C ARG A 210 5.06 6.52 9.24
N SER A 211 3.95 7.24 9.05
CA SER A 211 3.94 8.56 8.40
C SER A 211 4.43 9.68 9.31
N ASN A 212 3.75 9.87 10.45
CA ASN A 212 3.87 11.07 11.26
C ASN A 212 4.92 10.95 12.35
N PHE A 213 5.27 9.73 12.74
CA PHE A 213 6.33 9.51 13.73
C PHE A 213 7.63 9.14 13.04
N ASP A 214 7.69 7.96 12.42
CA ASP A 214 8.94 7.44 11.86
C ASP A 214 9.36 8.19 10.59
N GLY A 215 8.46 8.28 9.61
CA GLY A 215 8.71 8.89 8.30
C GLY A 215 9.08 10.37 8.40
N PHE A 216 8.31 11.15 9.16
CA PHE A 216 8.64 12.55 9.39
C PHE A 216 10.01 12.72 10.07
N ARG A 217 10.31 11.93 11.11
CA ARG A 217 11.63 11.97 11.77
C ARG A 217 12.77 11.60 10.82
N ASN A 218 12.59 10.57 10.01
CA ASN A 218 13.59 10.11 9.04
C ASN A 218 13.82 11.17 7.96
N SER A 219 12.76 11.86 7.52
CA SER A 219 12.85 12.96 6.55
C SER A 219 13.62 14.14 7.12
N VAL A 220 13.26 14.61 8.33
CA VAL A 220 13.97 15.71 9.00
C VAL A 220 15.43 15.34 9.29
N SER A 221 15.70 14.10 9.70
CA SER A 221 17.06 13.62 9.90
C SER A 221 17.87 13.62 8.59
N GLY A 222 17.27 13.17 7.48
CA GLY A 222 17.90 13.21 6.16
C GLY A 222 18.21 14.63 5.68
N VAL A 223 17.31 15.59 5.93
CA VAL A 223 17.54 17.01 5.65
C VAL A 223 18.66 17.56 6.55
N ALA A 224 18.66 17.25 7.85
CA ALA A 224 19.71 17.69 8.77
C ALA A 224 21.09 17.15 8.37
N GLN A 225 21.20 15.88 7.99
CA GLN A 225 22.45 15.27 7.51
C GLN A 225 22.97 15.88 6.21
N PHE A 226 22.11 16.54 5.43
CA PHE A 226 22.54 17.28 4.25
C PHE A 226 23.20 18.63 4.60
N HIS A 227 22.82 19.25 5.71
CA HIS A 227 23.31 20.57 6.13
C HIS A 227 24.39 20.54 7.22
N PHE A 228 24.50 19.45 7.97
CA PHE A 228 25.38 19.33 9.15
C PHE A 228 26.18 18.04 9.12
N SER A 229 27.36 18.07 9.74
CA SER A 229 28.21 16.90 9.93
C SER A 229 27.64 15.93 10.97
N HIS A 230 28.11 14.69 10.96
CA HIS A 230 27.68 13.65 11.91
C HIS A 230 27.91 14.06 13.37
N SER A 231 29.05 14.70 13.67
CA SER A 231 29.40 15.16 15.01
C SER A 231 28.46 16.23 15.54
N GLU A 232 27.97 17.12 14.67
CA GLU A 232 27.02 18.17 15.06
C GLU A 232 25.63 17.62 15.41
N LEU A 233 25.25 16.52 14.75
CA LEU A 233 23.93 15.88 14.89
C LEU A 233 23.88 14.84 16.01
N GLN A 234 25.02 14.44 16.57
CA GLN A 234 25.07 13.40 17.59
C GLN A 234 24.26 13.78 18.83
N GLY A 235 23.37 12.88 19.26
CA GLY A 235 22.53 13.06 20.45
C GLY A 235 21.40 14.08 20.30
N LYS A 236 21.16 14.61 19.10
CA LYS A 236 20.09 15.60 18.86
C LYS A 236 18.74 14.93 18.69
N ASN A 237 17.73 15.49 19.34
CA ASN A 237 16.33 15.10 19.12
C ASN A 237 15.69 15.92 17.98
N LEU A 238 14.49 15.51 17.55
CA LEU A 238 13.79 16.13 16.42
C LEU A 238 13.63 17.66 16.55
N ARG A 239 13.28 18.15 17.74
CA ARG A 239 13.10 19.59 17.99
C ARG A 239 14.41 20.34 17.80
N GLN A 240 15.51 19.80 18.34
CA GLN A 240 16.84 20.39 18.17
C GLN A 240 17.28 20.36 16.71
N LEU A 241 16.95 19.32 15.94
CA LEU A 241 17.24 19.28 14.50
C LEU A 241 16.51 20.40 13.74
N LEU A 242 15.23 20.64 14.05
CA LEU A 242 14.45 21.72 13.44
C LEU A 242 15.01 23.10 13.81
N GLU A 243 15.37 23.31 15.08
CA GLU A 243 16.03 24.54 15.53
C GLU A 243 17.37 24.75 14.80
N MET A 244 18.19 23.70 14.67
CA MET A 244 19.43 23.76 13.90
C MET A 244 19.19 24.11 12.43
N LEU A 245 18.23 23.47 11.76
CA LEU A 245 17.88 23.76 10.36
C LEU A 245 17.40 25.21 10.17
N SER A 246 16.65 25.74 11.12
CA SER A 246 16.23 27.15 11.11
C SER A 246 17.43 28.12 11.12
N THR A 247 18.53 27.79 11.81
CA THR A 247 19.78 28.61 11.74
C THR A 247 20.40 28.69 10.35
N LYS A 248 20.03 27.77 9.45
CA LYS A 248 20.41 27.75 8.03
C LYS A 248 19.31 28.33 7.12
N ASN A 249 18.27 28.94 7.69
CA ASN A 249 17.06 29.39 7.00
C ASN A 249 16.35 28.26 6.23
N VAL A 250 16.36 27.04 6.78
CA VAL A 250 15.67 25.89 6.20
C VAL A 250 14.40 25.59 7.01
N ASP A 251 13.26 26.03 6.50
CA ASP A 251 11.96 25.51 6.92
C ASP A 251 11.65 24.23 6.14
N VAL A 252 11.63 23.08 6.81
CA VAL A 252 11.44 21.79 6.15
C VAL A 252 10.08 21.65 5.46
N MET A 253 9.03 22.22 6.06
CA MET A 253 7.66 22.11 5.56
C MET A 253 7.48 22.92 4.30
N GLU A 254 7.99 24.16 4.31
CA GLU A 254 7.97 25.06 3.14
C GLU A 254 8.89 24.57 2.03
N THR A 255 10.09 24.07 2.36
CA THR A 255 11.12 23.75 1.37
C THR A 255 10.84 22.45 0.61
N TYR A 256 10.42 21.39 1.31
CA TYR A 256 10.32 20.05 0.71
C TYR A 256 8.88 19.63 0.42
N GLY A 257 7.89 20.16 1.15
CA GLY A 257 6.50 19.79 0.98
C GLY A 257 6.17 18.36 1.44
N PRO A 258 4.87 18.00 1.47
CA PRO A 258 4.38 16.85 2.22
C PRO A 258 4.80 15.49 1.63
N LYS A 259 5.04 15.41 0.31
CA LYS A 259 5.42 14.18 -0.39
C LYS A 259 6.71 13.56 0.17
N TYR A 260 7.68 14.40 0.53
CA TYR A 260 8.94 13.92 1.09
C TYR A 260 8.85 13.73 2.61
N LEU A 261 8.06 14.56 3.30
CA LEU A 261 7.97 14.56 4.76
C LEU A 261 7.03 13.49 5.33
N PHE A 262 5.86 13.30 4.72
CA PHE A 262 4.80 12.41 5.20
C PHE A 262 4.55 11.23 4.27
N GLY A 263 5.14 11.24 3.07
CA GLY A 263 5.00 10.15 2.12
C GLY A 263 3.84 10.36 1.17
N THR A 264 3.48 9.30 0.44
CA THR A 264 2.48 9.36 -0.63
C THR A 264 1.48 8.22 -0.48
N TRP A 265 0.21 8.58 -0.47
CA TRP A 265 -0.93 7.66 -0.49
C TRP A 265 -1.37 7.39 -1.89
N ILE A 266 -1.73 6.15 -2.19
CA ILE A 266 -2.30 5.73 -3.46
C ILE A 266 -3.66 5.09 -3.19
N LYS A 267 -4.72 5.60 -3.83
CA LYS A 267 -6.09 5.07 -3.69
C LYS A 267 -6.86 5.23 -4.99
N LYS A 268 -7.85 4.37 -5.23
CA LYS A 268 -8.72 4.47 -6.42
C LYS A 268 -9.61 5.68 -6.30
N GLU A 269 -9.81 6.44 -7.37
CA GLU A 269 -10.81 7.51 -7.46
C GLU A 269 -11.87 7.11 -8.49
N LEU A 270 -13.13 7.37 -8.18
CA LEU A 270 -14.20 7.41 -9.17
C LEU A 270 -14.24 8.81 -9.77
N TYR A 271 -14.24 8.89 -11.09
CA TYR A 271 -14.42 10.14 -11.79
C TYR A 271 -15.39 9.96 -12.94
N THR A 272 -15.94 11.08 -13.36
CA THR A 272 -17.05 11.16 -14.28
C THR A 272 -16.52 11.72 -15.59
N VAL A 273 -16.76 11.03 -16.70
CA VAL A 273 -16.27 11.40 -18.04
C VAL A 273 -17.47 11.65 -18.94
N SER A 274 -17.47 12.80 -19.62
CA SER A 274 -18.50 13.14 -20.61
C SER A 274 -18.32 12.30 -21.88
N LYS A 275 -19.40 12.12 -22.65
CA LYS A 275 -19.33 11.40 -23.94
C LYS A 275 -18.24 11.95 -24.87
N ASP A 276 -18.05 13.27 -24.87
CA ASP A 276 -17.13 13.97 -25.78
C ASP A 276 -15.65 13.73 -25.45
N GLU A 277 -15.36 13.33 -24.21
CA GLU A 277 -14.02 12.97 -23.73
C GLU A 277 -13.69 11.48 -23.91
N LEU A 278 -14.66 10.66 -24.33
CA LEU A 278 -14.46 9.21 -24.51
C LEU A 278 -13.89 8.89 -25.89
N GLU A 279 -13.15 7.78 -25.97
CA GLU A 279 -12.72 7.23 -27.25
C GLU A 279 -13.92 7.00 -28.19
N PRO A 280 -13.79 7.28 -29.50
CA PRO A 280 -14.90 7.27 -30.45
C PRO A 280 -15.71 5.97 -30.44
N GLU A 281 -15.06 4.82 -30.29
CA GLU A 281 -15.72 3.51 -30.28
C GLU A 281 -16.61 3.26 -29.05
N ILE A 282 -16.29 3.89 -27.92
CA ILE A 282 -17.11 3.84 -26.71
C ILE A 282 -18.22 4.89 -26.80
N ALA A 283 -17.88 6.10 -27.25
CA ALA A 283 -18.82 7.22 -27.37
C ALA A 283 -20.01 6.89 -28.28
N LYS A 284 -19.79 6.17 -29.39
CA LYS A 284 -20.84 5.72 -30.33
C LYS A 284 -21.95 4.88 -29.69
N ARG A 285 -21.69 4.23 -28.56
CA ARG A 285 -22.64 3.35 -27.85
C ARG A 285 -23.49 4.10 -26.83
N LEU A 286 -23.26 5.40 -26.66
CA LEU A 286 -23.86 6.21 -25.62
C LEU A 286 -24.77 7.29 -26.23
N ALA A 287 -25.88 7.56 -25.54
CA ALA A 287 -26.75 8.68 -25.88
C ALA A 287 -26.00 10.02 -25.76
N ASP A 288 -26.45 11.04 -26.49
CA ASP A 288 -25.90 12.38 -26.37
C ASP A 288 -26.10 12.93 -24.95
N GLY A 289 -25.06 13.59 -24.42
CA GLY A 289 -25.04 14.04 -23.02
C GLY A 289 -24.85 12.93 -21.98
N ALA A 290 -24.63 11.67 -22.39
CA ALA A 290 -24.36 10.59 -21.46
C ALA A 290 -23.03 10.79 -20.73
N VAL A 291 -23.00 10.33 -19.49
CA VAL A 291 -21.85 10.46 -18.61
C VAL A 291 -21.51 9.09 -18.02
N VAL A 292 -20.22 8.75 -18.01
CA VAL A 292 -19.74 7.44 -17.58
C VAL A 292 -18.82 7.56 -16.38
N VAL A 293 -19.08 6.74 -15.36
CA VAL A 293 -18.18 6.62 -14.21
C VAL A 293 -17.00 5.72 -14.57
N ARG A 294 -15.79 6.27 -14.44
CA ARG A 294 -14.52 5.58 -14.64
C ARG A 294 -13.74 5.51 -13.33
N LYS A 295 -12.71 4.66 -13.33
CA LYS A 295 -11.82 4.46 -12.19
C LYS A 295 -10.40 4.83 -12.61
N ARG A 296 -9.68 5.51 -11.73
CA ARG A 296 -8.23 5.76 -11.87
C ARG A 296 -7.55 5.63 -10.52
N PHE A 297 -6.23 5.48 -10.51
CA PHE A 297 -5.46 5.65 -9.27
C PHE A 297 -5.12 7.12 -9.08
N ARG A 298 -5.23 7.59 -7.84
CA ARG A 298 -4.78 8.92 -7.42
C ARG A 298 -3.72 8.80 -6.36
N THR A 299 -2.83 9.79 -6.36
CA THR A 299 -1.88 10.01 -5.28
C THR A 299 -2.34 11.18 -4.40
N GLY A 300 -1.88 11.20 -3.16
CA GLY A 300 -2.03 12.35 -2.27
C GLY A 300 -0.99 12.31 -1.16
N SER A 301 -0.41 13.45 -0.86
CA SER A 301 0.64 13.61 0.14
C SER A 301 0.23 14.69 1.14
N PHE A 302 0.02 14.33 2.40
CA PHE A 302 -0.51 15.24 3.42
C PHE A 302 -0.17 14.75 4.83
N ASN A 303 -0.27 15.66 5.79
CA ASN A 303 0.01 15.40 7.19
C ASN A 303 -1.23 14.84 7.90
N TRP A 304 -1.18 13.58 8.34
CA TRP A 304 -2.34 12.99 9.03
C TRP A 304 -2.68 13.64 10.37
N ALA A 305 -1.75 14.36 10.99
CA ALA A 305 -2.01 15.06 12.24
C ALA A 305 -3.12 16.12 12.09
N ASP A 306 -3.37 16.59 10.87
CA ASP A 306 -4.40 17.59 10.56
C ASP A 306 -5.82 16.98 10.49
N PHE A 307 -5.94 15.66 10.59
CA PHE A 307 -7.19 14.92 10.51
C PHE A 307 -7.50 14.22 11.83
N SER A 308 -8.78 14.12 12.18
CA SER A 308 -9.23 13.37 13.36
C SER A 308 -8.95 11.87 13.21
N ALA A 309 -8.91 11.12 14.32
CA ALA A 309 -8.72 9.67 14.27
C ALA A 309 -9.80 8.97 13.44
N SER A 310 -11.06 9.41 13.55
CA SER A 310 -12.17 8.88 12.77
C SER A 310 -12.04 9.18 11.27
N ASP A 311 -11.58 10.38 10.89
CA ASP A 311 -11.34 10.72 9.48
C ASP A 311 -10.25 9.86 8.85
N ARG A 312 -9.18 9.59 9.60
CA ARG A 312 -8.08 8.72 9.17
C ARG A 312 -8.58 7.30 8.89
N VAL A 313 -9.34 6.72 9.83
CA VAL A 313 -9.93 5.39 9.68
C VAL A 313 -10.92 5.35 8.52
N ARG A 314 -11.78 6.36 8.41
CA ARG A 314 -12.72 6.52 7.30
C ARG A 314 -12.02 6.51 5.96
N PHE A 315 -10.90 7.21 5.84
CA PHE A 315 -10.13 7.25 4.60
C PHE A 315 -9.60 5.88 4.21
N ILE A 316 -8.96 5.13 5.12
CA ILE A 316 -8.37 3.84 4.75
C ILE A 316 -9.43 2.75 4.53
N ALA A 317 -10.56 2.83 5.21
CA ALA A 317 -11.71 1.94 5.07
C ALA A 317 -12.42 2.09 3.71
N ALA A 318 -12.54 3.32 3.21
CA ALA A 318 -13.26 3.60 1.98
C ALA A 318 -12.69 2.81 0.78
N LYS A 319 -13.54 2.36 -0.15
CA LYS A 319 -13.07 1.67 -1.36
C LYS A 319 -12.38 2.61 -2.35
N THR A 320 -12.74 3.88 -2.29
CA THR A 320 -12.28 4.92 -3.20
C THR A 320 -11.87 6.17 -2.41
N TRP A 321 -11.12 7.06 -3.05
CA TRP A 321 -10.76 8.35 -2.52
C TRP A 321 -12.05 9.10 -2.18
N PRO A 322 -12.26 9.48 -0.92
CA PRO A 322 -13.51 10.11 -0.53
C PRO A 322 -13.72 11.47 -1.21
N THR A 323 -14.97 11.86 -1.38
CA THR A 323 -15.39 13.10 -2.05
C THR A 323 -16.08 14.10 -1.14
N TYR A 324 -16.08 13.86 0.18
CA TYR A 324 -16.61 14.81 1.16
C TYR A 324 -15.70 16.04 1.27
N ALA A 325 -16.24 17.18 1.72
CA ALA A 325 -15.53 18.47 1.69
C ALA A 325 -14.19 18.48 2.44
N ALA A 326 -14.11 17.77 3.57
CA ALA A 326 -12.89 17.61 4.37
C ALA A 326 -12.02 16.39 3.97
N ALA A 327 -12.23 15.80 2.79
CA ALA A 327 -11.47 14.63 2.37
C ALA A 327 -9.98 14.99 2.19
N PRO A 328 -9.06 14.07 2.51
CA PRO A 328 -7.64 14.34 2.32
C PRO A 328 -7.33 14.76 0.86
N PRO A 329 -6.45 15.75 0.67
CA PRO A 329 -6.18 16.32 -0.64
C PRO A 329 -5.50 15.30 -1.55
N LYS A 330 -5.70 15.47 -2.86
CA LYS A 330 -5.06 14.67 -3.90
C LYS A 330 -3.93 15.50 -4.50
N ASP A 331 -2.82 14.85 -4.85
CA ASP A 331 -1.79 15.51 -5.64
C ASP A 331 -2.32 15.75 -7.06
N ASP A 332 -1.71 16.72 -7.75
CA ASP A 332 -2.03 17.01 -9.15
C ASP A 332 -1.85 15.77 -10.03
N LEU A 333 -2.74 15.64 -11.01
CA LEU A 333 -2.58 14.61 -12.03
C LEU A 333 -1.33 14.97 -12.84
N LYS A 334 -0.34 14.08 -12.86
CA LYS A 334 0.74 14.20 -13.84
C LYS A 334 0.09 14.11 -15.22
N GLU A 335 0.29 15.13 -16.05
CA GLU A 335 -0.06 15.06 -17.47
C GLU A 335 0.57 13.80 -18.04
N SER A 336 -0.22 12.96 -18.70
CA SER A 336 0.30 11.80 -19.42
C SER A 336 1.25 12.32 -20.49
N LYS A 337 2.55 12.13 -20.29
CA LYS A 337 3.55 12.36 -21.34
C LYS A 337 3.40 11.35 -22.47
#